data_AF-A0A7Z8LBY7-F1
#
_entry.id   AF-A0A7Z8LBY7-F1
#
_cell.length_a   1.000
_cell.length_b   1.000
_cell.length_c   1.000
_cell.angle_alpha   90.00
_cell.angle_beta   90.00
_cell.angle_gamma   90.00
#
_symmetry.space_group_name_H-M   'P 1'
#
loop_
_entity.id
_entity.type
_entity.pdbx_description
1 polymer ?
#
loop_
_entity_poly.entity_id
_entity_poly.type
_entity_poly.pdbx_seq_one_letter_code
_entity_poly.pdbx_strand_id
1 'polypeptide(L)' 'MPGKTWLFTSESVSEGHPDKVCDRISDTILDAYLQADPQSRVACETLATTDRVVIAGEVRGPSE' A
#
# COMPACT_ATOMS: atom_id res chain seq x y z
N MET A 1 -17.12 41.65 5.39
CA MET A 1 -16.50 40.87 6.50
C MET A 1 -15.11 40.50 6.04
N PRO A 2 -14.03 40.82 6.78
CA PRO A 2 -12.71 40.34 6.37
C PRO A 2 -12.74 38.81 6.38
N GLY A 3 -12.41 38.18 5.26
CA GLY A 3 -12.45 36.73 5.11
C GLY A 3 -11.46 36.07 6.07
N LYS A 4 -11.86 34.96 6.71
CA LYS A 4 -10.96 34.18 7.57
C LYS A 4 -9.74 33.73 6.78
N THR A 5 -8.55 34.03 7.29
CA THR A 5 -7.28 33.50 6.78
C THR A 5 -7.00 32.16 7.47
N TRP A 6 -6.62 31.15 6.69
CA TRP A 6 -6.25 29.83 7.19
C TRP A 6 -4.81 29.52 6.78
N LEU A 7 -4.06 28.88 7.69
CA LEU A 7 -2.77 28.29 7.40
C LEU A 7 -2.95 26.78 7.27
N PHE A 8 -2.54 26.22 6.13
CA PHE A 8 -2.63 24.79 5.83
C PHE A 8 -1.26 24.29 5.37
N THR A 9 -0.84 23.14 5.90
CA THR A 9 0.39 22.46 5.50
C THR A 9 0.09 21.01 5.16
N SER A 10 0.74 20.50 4.12
CA SER A 10 0.69 19.11 3.70
C SER A 10 2.10 18.67 3.38
N GLU A 11 2.36 17.37 3.49
CA GLU A 11 3.63 16.76 3.11
C GLU A 11 3.39 15.58 2.17
N SER A 12 4.47 15.09 1.57
CA SER A 12 4.52 13.90 0.74
C SER A 12 5.92 13.30 0.84
N VAL A 13 6.03 12.01 0.57
CA VAL A 13 7.30 11.29 0.57
C VAL A 13 7.54 10.66 -0.79
N SER A 14 8.82 10.45 -1.14
CA SER A 14 9.19 9.84 -2.41
C SER A 14 8.83 8.35 -2.42
N GLU A 15 8.86 7.75 -3.61
CA GLU A 15 8.66 6.31 -3.78
C GLU A 15 9.71 5.43 -3.07
N GLY A 16 10.87 6.00 -2.73
CA GLY A 16 11.92 5.31 -1.99
C GLY A 16 11.75 5.37 -0.47
N HIS A 17 10.75 6.11 0.03
CA HIS A 17 10.42 6.07 1.46
C HIS A 17 10.00 4.65 1.83
N PRO A 18 10.49 4.07 2.94
CA PRO A 18 10.22 2.68 3.30
C PRO A 18 8.72 2.36 3.32
N ASP A 19 7.90 3.26 3.86
CA ASP A 19 6.44 3.08 3.85
C ASP A 19 5.86 3.00 2.43
N LYS A 20 6.33 3.84 1.50
CA LYS A 20 5.88 3.80 0.10
C LYS A 20 6.39 2.58 -0.65
N VAL A 21 7.55 2.05 -0.26
CA VAL A 21 8.05 0.77 -0.77
C VAL A 21 7.14 -0.37 -0.29
N CYS A 22 6.75 -0.38 1.00
CA CYS A 22 5.79 -1.34 1.53
C CYS A 22 4.43 -1.26 0.82
N ASP A 23 3.88 -0.05 0.67
CA ASP A 23 2.63 0.19 -0.07
C ASP A 23 2.71 -0.41 -1.47
N ARG A 24 3.77 -0.09 -2.22
CA ARG A 24 3.95 -0.56 -3.61
C ARG A 24 4.07 -2.08 -3.69
N ILE A 25 4.75 -2.73 -2.75
CA ILE A 25 4.85 -4.19 -2.71
C ILE A 25 3.47 -4.82 -2.44
N SER A 26 2.74 -4.32 -1.43
CA SER A 26 1.39 -4.78 -1.11
C SER A 26 0.42 -4.61 -2.29
N ASP A 27 0.43 -3.45 -2.94
CA ASP A 27 -0.41 -3.17 -4.12
C ASP A 27 -0.03 -4.07 -5.30
N THR A 28 1.26 -4.33 -5.54
CA THR A 28 1.70 -5.23 -6.61
C THR A 28 1.18 -6.66 -6.39
N ILE A 29 1.14 -7.12 -5.13
CA ILE A 29 0.54 -8.42 -4.79
C ILE A 29 -0.96 -8.38 -5.04
N LEU A 30 -1.68 -7.34 -4.60
CA LEU A 30 -3.10 -7.18 -4.89
C LEU A 30 -3.38 -7.20 -6.41
N ASP A 31 -2.61 -6.46 -7.19
CA ASP A 31 -2.74 -6.41 -8.66
C ASP A 31 -2.58 -7.80 -9.28
N ALA A 32 -1.59 -8.58 -8.84
CA ALA A 32 -1.38 -9.94 -9.32
C ALA A 32 -2.60 -10.85 -9.04
N TYR A 33 -3.19 -10.74 -7.85
CA TYR A 33 -4.41 -11.48 -7.49
C TYR A 33 -5.62 -11.02 -8.31
N LEU A 34 -5.84 -9.70 -8.44
CA LEU A 34 -6.96 -9.14 -9.21
C LEU A 34 -6.84 -9.44 -10.71
N GLN A 35 -5.62 -9.52 -11.23
CA GLN A 35 -5.37 -9.91 -12.62
C GLN A 35 -5.78 -11.36 -12.87
N ALA A 36 -5.54 -12.26 -11.91
CA ALA A 36 -5.89 -13.67 -12.02
C ALA A 36 -7.37 -13.96 -11.71
N ASP A 37 -7.93 -13.31 -10.67
CA ASP A 37 -9.34 -13.37 -10.30
C ASP A 37 -9.82 -12.00 -9.79
N PRO A 38 -10.70 -11.30 -10.54
CA PRO A 38 -11.27 -10.01 -10.14
C PRO A 38 -12.10 -10.05 -8.84
N GLN A 39 -12.51 -11.22 -8.36
CA GLN A 39 -13.21 -11.42 -7.08
C GLN A 39 -12.29 -11.78 -5.91
N SER A 40 -10.97 -11.73 -6.13
CA SER A 40 -9.95 -11.93 -5.10
C SER A 40 -10.18 -10.98 -3.92
N ARG A 41 -9.91 -11.49 -2.71
CA ARG A 41 -9.85 -10.70 -1.49
C ARG A 41 -8.45 -10.80 -0.93
N VAL A 42 -7.75 -9.67 -0.87
CA VAL A 42 -6.37 -9.59 -0.43
C VAL A 42 -6.28 -8.52 0.66
N ALA A 43 -5.81 -8.93 1.83
CA ALA A 43 -5.40 -8.05 2.92
C ALA A 43 -3.91 -8.31 3.15
N CYS A 44 -3.06 -7.72 2.30
CA CYS A 44 -1.62 -7.95 2.29
C CYS A 44 -0.89 -6.77 2.95
N GLU A 45 -0.16 -7.05 4.03
CA GLU A 45 0.64 -6.10 4.77
C GLU A 45 2.13 -6.37 4.52
N THR A 46 2.88 -5.31 4.21
CA THR A 46 4.33 -5.38 3.98
C THR A 46 5.06 -4.63 5.08
N LEU A 47 5.99 -5.30 5.75
CA LEU A 47 6.90 -4.67 6.71
C LEU A 47 8.32 -4.74 6.17
N ALA A 48 8.99 -3.60 6.07
CA ALA A 48 10.38 -3.51 5.65
C ALA A 48 11.27 -2.99 6.78
N THR A 49 12.41 -3.64 6.97
CA THR A 49 13.49 -3.19 7.85
C THR A 49 14.83 -3.57 7.23
N THR A 50 15.93 -3.31 7.92
CA THR A 50 17.29 -3.59 7.41
C THR A 50 17.39 -5.05 6.94
N ASP A 51 17.69 -5.21 5.65
CA ASP A 51 17.88 -6.49 4.94
C ASP A 51 16.73 -7.49 5.11
N ARG A 52 15.51 -7.00 5.36
CA ARG A 52 14.35 -7.86 5.56
C ARG A 52 13.06 -7.21 5.09
N VAL A 53 12.31 -7.98 4.32
CA VAL A 53 10.91 -7.71 3.98
C VAL A 53 10.08 -8.88 4.50
N VAL A 54 9.00 -8.57 5.22
CA VAL A 54 8.01 -9.54 5.69
C VAL A 54 6.70 -9.22 5.02
N ILE A 55 6.14 -10.22 4.34
CA ILE A 55 4.79 -10.18 3.77
C ILE A 55 3.89 -10.99 4.69
N ALA A 56 2.82 -10.37 5.17
CA ALA A 56 1.87 -10.99 6.08
C ALA A 56 0.43 -10.64 5.68
N GLY A 57 -0.53 -11.40 6.20
CA GLY A 57 -1.95 -11.12 6.02
C GLY A 57 -2.71 -12.30 5.43
N GLU A 58 -3.82 -11.99 4.79
CA GLU A 58 -4.81 -12.98 4.35
C GLU A 58 -5.13 -12.81 2.86
N VAL A 59 -5.28 -13.93 2.17
CA VAL A 59 -5.65 -13.96 0.75
C VAL A 59 -6.73 -15.00 0.51
N ARG A 60 -7.66 -14.65 -0.37
CA ARG A 60 -8.58 -15.56 -1.03
C ARG A 60 -8.54 -15.23 -2.51
N GLY A 61 -7.80 -16.01 -3.27
CA GLY A 61 -7.60 -15.83 -4.70
C GLY A 61 -8.14 -16.99 -5.53
N PRO A 62 -7.63 -17.13 -6.78
CA PRO A 62 -7.96 -18.26 -7.66
C PRO A 62 -7.76 -19.60 -6.97
N SER A 63 -8.52 -20.61 -7.40
CA SER A 63 -8.49 -21.97 -6.82
C SER A 63 -7.20 -22.74 -7.13
N GLU A 64 -6.34 -22.20 -7.99
CA GLU A 64 -5.08 -22.79 -8.44
C GLU A 64 -3.95 -21.75 -8.41
#